data_AF-A0A5E4ZCL5-F1
#
_entry.id   AF-A0A5E4ZCL5-F1
#
_cell.length_a   1.000
_cell.length_b   1.000
_cell.length_c   1.000
_cell.angle_alpha   90.00
_cell.angle_beta   90.00
_cell.angle_gamma   90.00
#
_symmetry.space_group_name_H-M   'P 1'
#
loop_
_entity.id
_entity.type
_entity.pdbx_description
1 polymer ?
#
loop_
_entity_poly.entity_id
_entity_poly.type
_entity_poly.pdbx_seq_one_letter_code
_entity_poly.pdbx_strand_id
1 'polypeptide(L)' 'MANSSDVVRARIDGHIKEEATSVLAGMGLSVSDAIRVLLTRIAADKALPFDINRAQAQPETKKR' A
#
# COMPACT_ATOMS: atom_id res chain seq x y z
N MET A 1 -5.78 -3.48 28.44
CA MET A 1 -4.78 -2.90 27.52
C MET A 1 -5.53 -2.35 26.32
N ALA A 2 -5.40 -1.06 26.02
CA ALA A 2 -6.09 -0.47 24.88
C ALA A 2 -5.44 -0.99 23.60
N ASN A 3 -6.17 -1.80 22.82
CA ASN A 3 -5.75 -2.18 21.47
C ASN A 3 -5.93 -0.95 20.56
N SER A 4 -4.93 -0.07 20.54
CA SER A 4 -4.87 1.08 19.64
C SER A 4 -4.83 0.58 18.20
N SER A 5 -6.01 0.50 17.59
CA SER A 5 -6.22 0.01 16.24
C SER A 5 -6.57 1.20 15.36
N ASP A 6 -5.70 1.54 14.42
CA ASP A 6 -5.95 2.60 13.45
C ASP A 6 -6.52 2.04 12.14
N VAL A 7 -7.32 2.86 11.45
CA VAL A 7 -7.99 2.47 10.20
C VAL A 7 -7.29 3.11 9.01
N VAL A 8 -6.90 2.30 8.04
CA VAL A 8 -6.38 2.75 6.74
C VAL A 8 -7.54 2.98 5.79
N ARG A 9 -7.62 4.19 5.21
CA ARG A 9 -8.63 4.55 4.19
C ARG A 9 -7.91 5.08 2.94
N ALA A 10 -8.18 4.48 1.79
CA ALA A 10 -7.67 4.93 0.51
C ALA A 10 -8.79 4.92 -0.54
N ARG A 11 -8.78 5.92 -1.42
CA ARG A 11 -9.67 5.94 -2.59
C ARG A 11 -9.06 5.03 -3.66
N ILE A 12 -9.86 4.10 -4.16
CA ILE A 12 -9.50 3.20 -5.26
C ILE A 12 -10.66 3.11 -6.23
N ASP A 13 -10.36 2.77 -7.48
CA ASP A 13 -11.39 2.46 -8.46
C ASP A 13 -12.19 1.22 -8.05
N GLY A 14 -13.49 1.22 -8.32
CA GLY A 14 -14.40 0.15 -7.92
C GLY A 14 -14.09 -1.18 -8.60
N HIS A 15 -13.74 -1.15 -9.89
CA HIS A 15 -13.37 -2.35 -10.65
C HIS A 15 -12.07 -2.96 -10.11
N ILE A 16 -11.07 -2.11 -9.85
CA ILE A 16 -9.80 -2.56 -9.24
C ILE A 16 -10.02 -3.20 -7.87
N LYS A 17 -10.94 -2.66 -7.06
CA LYS A 17 -11.29 -3.24 -5.76
C LYS A 17 -11.85 -4.66 -5.91
N GLU A 18 -12.78 -4.85 -6.83
CA GLU A 18 -13.44 -6.15 -7.06
C GLU A 18 -12.44 -7.19 -7.55
N GLU A 19 -11.63 -6.84 -8.55
CA GLU A 19 -10.60 -7.72 -9.10
C GLU A 19 -9.58 -8.12 -8.04
N ALA A 20 -9.03 -7.15 -7.30
CA ALA A 20 -8.08 -7.43 -6.23
C ALA A 20 -8.68 -8.30 -5.12
N THR A 21 -9.96 -8.10 -4.78
CA THR A 21 -10.67 -8.92 -3.80
C THR A 21 -10.80 -10.36 -4.27
N SER A 22 -11.15 -10.58 -5.54
CA SER A 22 -11.27 -11.92 -6.13
C SER A 22 -9.94 -12.67 -6.13
N VAL A 23 -8.86 -12.01 -6.57
CA VAL A 23 -7.51 -12.60 -6.60
C VAL A 23 -7.03 -12.98 -5.20
N LEU A 24 -7.16 -12.06 -4.24
CA LEU A 24 -6.74 -12.31 -2.85
C LEU A 24 -7.58 -13.42 -2.18
N ALA A 25 -8.90 -13.47 -2.45
CA ALA A 25 -9.75 -14.54 -1.94
C ALA A 25 -9.32 -15.91 -2.48
N GLY A 26 -8.88 -15.99 -3.74
CA GLY A 26 -8.28 -17.21 -4.32
C GLY A 26 -6.99 -17.65 -3.60
N MET A 27 -6.30 -16.72 -2.94
CA MET A 27 -5.12 -16.99 -2.10
C MET A 27 -5.48 -17.20 -0.61
N GLY A 28 -6.76 -17.12 -0.24
CA GLY A 28 -7.22 -17.21 1.16
C GLY A 28 -6.94 -15.96 2.00
N LEU A 29 -6.72 -14.80 1.36
CA LEU A 29 -6.40 -13.54 2.02
C LEU A 29 -7.53 -12.52 1.83
N SER A 30 -7.78 -11.69 2.84
CA SER A 30 -8.60 -10.49 2.66
C SER A 30 -7.75 -9.30 2.19
N VAL A 31 -8.41 -8.28 1.63
CA VAL A 31 -7.78 -6.99 1.29
C VAL A 31 -7.09 -6.38 2.52
N SER A 32 -7.70 -6.49 3.69
CA SER A 32 -7.13 -6.01 4.95
C SER A 32 -5.86 -6.74 5.33
N ASP A 33 -5.78 -8.06 5.09
CA ASP A 33 -4.57 -8.85 5.37
C ASP A 33 -3.43 -8.44 4.44
N ALA A 34 -3.73 -8.30 3.15
CA ALA A 34 -2.75 -7.83 2.17
C ALA A 34 -2.20 -6.44 2.52
N ILE A 35 -3.07 -5.49 2.88
CA ILE A 35 -2.66 -4.13 3.29
C ILE A 35 -1.80 -4.17 4.56
N ARG A 36 -2.17 -4.97 5.56
CA ARG A 36 -1.37 -5.11 6.79
C ARG A 36 0.03 -5.63 6.48
N VAL A 37 0.13 -6.73 5.73
CA VAL A 37 1.43 -7.33 5.36
C VAL A 37 2.28 -6.33 4.58
N LEU A 38 1.69 -5.63 3.62
CA LEU A 38 2.39 -4.62 2.83
C LEU A 38 2.95 -3.49 3.71
N LEU A 39 2.13 -2.89 4.56
CA LEU A 39 2.55 -1.78 5.43
C LEU A 39 3.59 -2.24 6.46
N THR A 40 3.44 -3.44 7.02
CA THR A 40 4.44 -4.04 7.91
C THR A 40 5.78 -4.21 7.20
N ARG A 41 5.77 -4.72 5.95
CA ARG A 41 7.00 -4.93 5.18
C ARG A 41 7.68 -3.61 4.83
N ILE A 42 6.92 -2.60 4.39
CA ILE A 42 7.45 -1.25 4.11
C ILE A 42 8.09 -0.65 5.37
N ALA A 43 7.43 -0.80 6.52
CA ALA A 43 7.94 -0.29 7.78
C ALA A 43 9.24 -0.98 8.22
N ALA A 44 9.37 -2.29 7.96
CA ALA A 44 10.56 -3.08 8.28
C ALA A 44 11.72 -2.79 7.33
N ASP A 45 11.48 -2.88 6.02
CA ASP A 45 12.52 -2.82 4.98
C ASP A 45 12.88 -1.40 4.55
N LYS A 46 12.06 -0.40 4.93
CA LYS A 46 12.18 1.00 4.47
C LYS A 46 12.15 1.15 2.95
N ALA A 47 11.59 0.16 2.27
CA ALA A 47 11.49 0.08 0.82
C ALA A 47 10.13 -0.50 0.43
N LEU A 48 9.72 -0.21 -0.81
CA LEU A 48 8.53 -0.81 -1.41
C LEU A 48 8.91 -2.14 -2.06
N PRO A 49 8.02 -3.15 -2.03
CA PRO A 49 8.32 -4.48 -2.56
C PRO A 49 8.28 -4.56 -4.09
N PHE A 50 7.89 -3.48 -4.76
CA PHE A 50 7.88 -3.36 -6.21
C PHE A 50 8.52 -2.03 -6.62
N ASP A 51 9.11 -2.01 -7.82
CA ASP A 51 9.74 -0.84 -8.37
C ASP A 51 8.68 0.22 -8.67
N ILE A 52 8.63 1.28 -7.87
CA ILE A 52 7.81 2.45 -8.19
C ILE A 52 8.67 3.30 -9.09
N ASN A 53 8.36 3.24 -10.39
CA ASN A 53 8.99 4.08 -11.41
C ASN A 53 8.87 5.56 -10.98
N ARG A 54 9.93 6.11 -10.37
CA ARG A 54 10.00 7.50 -9.88
C ARG A 54 10.16 8.47 -11.06
N ALA A 55 9.34 8.37 -12.08
CA ALA A 55 9.27 9.38 -13.13
C ALA A 55 8.33 10.51 -12.72
N GLN A 56 8.61 11.18 -11.59
CA GLN A 56 8.22 12.57 -11.38
C GLN A 56 9.39 13.29 -10.70
N ALA A 57 10.14 14.00 -11.54
CA ALA A 57 11.26 14.84 -11.17
C ALA A 57 10.89 15.76 -10.00
N GLN A 58 11.68 15.72 -8.94
CA GLN A 58 11.73 16.82 -7.99
C GLN A 58 12.27 18.03 -8.76
N PRO A 59 11.57 19.18 -8.84
CA PRO A 59 12.21 20.39 -9.29
C PRO A 59 13.27 20.74 -8.25
N GLU A 60 14.54 20.58 -8.60
CA GLU A 60 15.67 21.11 -7.84
C GLU A 60 15.55 22.64 -7.85
N THR A 61 14.83 23.21 -6.88
CA THR A 61 15.01 24.63 -6.52
C THR A 61 16.32 24.76 -5.75
N LYS A 62 17.42 24.62 -6.51
CA LYS A 62 18.75 24.98 -6.07
C LYS A 62 18.81 26.50 -5.98
N LYS A 63 18.72 26.99 -4.75
CA LYS A 63 19.04 28.36 -4.31
C LYS A 63 20.31 28.86 -5.02
N ARG A 64 20.20 29.98 -5.72
CA ARG A 64 21.29 30.95 -5.95
C ARG A 64 20.82 32.30 -5.46
#